data_AF-A0A7S3CEH6-F1
#
_entry.id   AF-A0A7S3CEH6-F1
#
_cell.length_a   1.000
_cell.length_b   1.000
_cell.length_c   1.000
_cell.angle_alpha   90.00
_cell.angle_beta   90.00
_cell.angle_gamma   90.00
#
_symmetry.space_group_name_H-M   'P 1'
#
loop_
_entity.id
_entity.type
_entity.pdbx_description
1 polymer ?
#
loop_
_entity_poly.entity_id
_entity_poly.type
_entity_poly.pdbx_seq_one_letter_code
_entity_poly.pdbx_strand_id
1 'polypeptide(L)'
;GGGGGSEHNYVSSYIVDIARDVGVIPRESTMSDVALGDFMKAAEKVCASDYSQVEQAYGHYLNNDTDLPFICMDVLYAYVLLKSGFKLSPDREFTVVKQFDYKGKKVEAAWSLGAAINTIGKHSVGEVIDHE
;
A
#
# COMPACT_ATOMS: atom_id res chain seq x y z
N GLY A 1 11.37 19.36 -2.00
CA GLY A 1 10.92 17.97 -1.90
C GLY A 1 10.22 17.53 -3.16
N GLY A 2 10.95 17.44 -4.27
CA GLY A 2 10.47 16.83 -5.51
C GLY A 2 11.39 15.66 -5.80
N GLY A 3 11.12 14.51 -5.20
CA GLY A 3 11.77 13.28 -5.65
C GLY A 3 11.38 13.11 -7.11
N GLY A 4 12.37 13.07 -8.01
CA GLY A 4 12.12 12.79 -9.42
C GLY A 4 11.39 11.45 -9.50
N GLY A 5 10.13 11.48 -9.92
CA GLY A 5 9.32 10.28 -10.02
C GLY A 5 10.06 9.26 -10.87
N SER A 6 10.42 8.14 -10.27
CA SER A 6 11.00 7.01 -10.99
C SER A 6 9.97 6.49 -12.00
N GLU A 7 10.44 5.92 -13.11
CA GLU A 7 9.55 5.35 -14.13
C GLU A 7 8.61 4.27 -13.57
N HIS A 8 9.01 3.62 -12.47
CA HIS A 8 8.22 2.67 -11.70
C HIS A 8 8.13 3.11 -10.24
N ASN A 9 6.91 3.17 -9.70
CA ASN A 9 6.66 3.55 -8.30
C ASN A 9 6.10 2.35 -7.54
N TYR A 10 6.72 2.03 -6.41
CA TYR A 10 6.25 1.02 -5.48
C TYR A 10 5.62 1.70 -4.26
N VAL A 11 4.35 1.43 -4.01
CA VAL A 11 3.57 2.01 -2.92
C VAL A 11 3.22 0.90 -1.94
N SER A 12 3.65 1.02 -0.68
CA SER A 12 3.47 -0.03 0.33
C SER A 12 2.60 0.41 1.51
N SER A 13 2.51 -0.46 2.52
CA SER A 13 1.88 -0.17 3.81
C SER A 13 0.38 0.14 3.66
N TYR A 14 -0.12 1.17 4.34
CA TYR A 14 -1.54 1.48 4.46
C TYR A 14 -2.28 1.63 3.13
N ILE A 15 -1.64 2.15 2.09
CA ILE A 15 -2.28 2.28 0.76
C ILE A 15 -2.64 0.90 0.17
N VAL A 16 -1.83 -0.13 0.46
CA VAL A 16 -2.10 -1.51 0.02
C VAL A 16 -3.28 -2.09 0.77
N ASP A 17 -3.39 -1.80 2.07
CA ASP A 17 -4.48 -2.27 2.90
C ASP A 17 -5.81 -1.64 2.43
N ILE A 18 -5.85 -0.32 2.23
CA ILE A 18 -7.01 0.37 1.66
C ILE A 18 -7.38 -0.17 0.27
N ALA A 19 -6.39 -0.44 -0.59
CA ALA A 19 -6.64 -0.99 -1.92
C ALA A 19 -7.30 -2.38 -1.86
N ARG A 20 -6.97 -3.21 -0.87
CA ARG A 20 -7.63 -4.50 -0.63
C ARG A 20 -9.03 -4.32 -0.06
N ASP A 21 -9.17 -3.44 0.92
CA ASP A 21 -10.42 -3.24 1.66
C ASP A 21 -11.54 -2.75 0.75
N VAL A 22 -11.23 -1.89 -0.21
CA VAL A 22 -12.22 -1.37 -1.18
C VAL A 22 -12.24 -2.11 -2.52
N GLY A 23 -11.46 -3.18 -2.64
CA GLY A 23 -11.44 -4.07 -3.81
C GLY A 23 -10.78 -3.49 -5.07
N VAL A 24 -9.84 -2.53 -4.92
CA VAL A 24 -8.95 -2.11 -6.02
C VAL A 24 -8.00 -3.23 -6.40
N ILE A 25 -7.57 -4.04 -5.43
CA ILE A 25 -6.77 -5.26 -5.66
C ILE A 25 -7.36 -6.46 -4.93
N PRO A 26 -7.05 -7.71 -5.36
CA PRO A 26 -7.43 -8.90 -4.61
C PRO A 26 -6.83 -8.91 -3.20
N ARG A 27 -7.58 -9.44 -2.22
CA ARG A 27 -7.20 -9.43 -0.79
C ARG A 27 -5.89 -10.17 -0.53
N GLU A 28 -5.69 -11.27 -1.24
CA GLU A 28 -4.52 -12.15 -1.15
C GLU A 28 -3.31 -11.64 -1.96
N SER A 29 -3.50 -10.63 -2.82
CA SER A 29 -2.43 -10.12 -3.66
C SER A 29 -1.34 -9.49 -2.80
N THR A 30 -0.10 -9.98 -2.91
CA THR A 30 1.05 -9.37 -2.26
C THR A 30 1.67 -8.24 -3.08
N MET A 31 1.35 -8.17 -4.38
CA MET A 31 1.85 -7.17 -5.32
C MET A 31 0.91 -7.08 -6.52
N SER A 32 0.49 -5.88 -6.88
CA SER A 32 -0.37 -5.64 -8.05
C SER A 32 -0.08 -4.29 -8.68
N ASP A 33 -0.13 -4.25 -10.01
CA ASP A 33 -0.16 -3.00 -10.76
C ASP A 33 -1.58 -2.43 -10.76
N VAL A 34 -1.69 -1.12 -10.55
CA VAL A 34 -2.95 -0.41 -10.38
C VAL A 34 -2.89 0.95 -11.07
N ALA A 35 -4.05 1.43 -11.52
CA ALA A 35 -4.21 2.78 -12.03
C ALA A 35 -4.79 3.69 -10.94
N LEU A 36 -4.40 4.97 -10.96
CA LEU A 36 -4.96 5.98 -10.04
C LEU A 36 -6.48 6.13 -10.20
N GLY A 37 -7.01 5.85 -11.39
CA GLY A 37 -8.44 5.84 -11.67
C GLY A 37 -9.21 4.75 -10.91
N ASP A 38 -8.58 3.65 -10.51
CA ASP A 38 -9.26 2.58 -9.78
C ASP A 38 -9.55 2.99 -8.34
N PHE A 39 -8.62 3.73 -7.71
CA PHE A 39 -8.87 4.37 -6.41
C PHE A 39 -10.00 5.40 -6.50
N MET A 40 -10.06 6.20 -7.57
CA MET A 40 -11.16 7.16 -7.76
C MET A 40 -12.51 6.46 -7.89
N LYS A 41 -12.61 5.43 -8.73
CA LYS A 41 -13.86 4.65 -8.91
C LYS A 41 -14.29 4.00 -7.60
N ALA A 42 -13.34 3.46 -6.84
CA ALA A 42 -13.63 2.89 -5.53
C ALA A 42 -14.13 3.97 -4.55
N ALA A 43 -13.49 5.14 -4.52
CA ALA A 43 -13.94 6.27 -3.70
C ALA A 43 -15.35 6.74 -4.07
N GLU A 44 -15.65 6.92 -5.35
CA GLU A 44 -16.98 7.30 -5.82
C GLU A 44 -18.04 6.28 -5.38
N LYS A 45 -17.75 4.98 -5.51
CA LYS A 45 -18.65 3.90 -5.10
C LYS A 45 -18.89 3.89 -3.59
N VAL A 46 -17.81 3.92 -2.80
CA VAL A 46 -17.89 3.83 -1.33
C VAL A 46 -18.59 5.06 -0.75
N CYS A 47 -18.20 6.26 -1.20
CA CYS A 47 -18.72 7.51 -0.66
C CYS A 47 -20.15 7.84 -1.09
N ALA A 48 -20.67 7.22 -2.15
CA ALA A 48 -22.06 7.36 -2.58
C ALA A 48 -23.01 6.34 -1.94
N SER A 49 -22.47 5.38 -1.18
CA SER A 49 -23.25 4.33 -0.53
C SER A 49 -23.67 4.72 0.89
N ASP A 50 -24.83 4.25 1.33
CA ASP A 50 -25.25 4.39 2.72
C ASP A 50 -24.45 3.45 3.64
N TYR A 51 -24.38 3.78 4.93
CA TYR A 51 -23.59 3.02 5.91
C TYR A 51 -23.86 1.51 5.88
N SER A 52 -25.13 1.08 5.81
CA SER A 52 -25.49 -0.34 5.79
C SER A 52 -25.03 -1.07 4.52
N GLN A 53 -24.98 -0.38 3.38
CA GLN A 53 -24.47 -0.92 2.13
C GLN A 53 -22.95 -1.07 2.20
N VAL A 54 -22.27 -0.10 2.81
CA VAL A 54 -20.83 -0.14 3.04
C VAL A 54 -20.48 -1.28 4.00
N GLU A 55 -21.21 -1.42 5.10
CA GLU A 55 -21.05 -2.53 6.06
C GLU A 55 -21.18 -3.89 5.38
N GLN A 56 -22.23 -4.06 4.58
CA GLN A 56 -22.47 -5.31 3.85
C GLN A 56 -21.38 -5.62 2.81
N ALA A 57 -20.91 -4.60 2.09
CA ALA A 57 -19.97 -4.77 0.98
C ALA A 57 -18.50 -4.85 1.42
N TYR A 58 -18.15 -4.20 2.54
CA TYR A 58 -16.76 -4.00 2.95
C TYR A 58 -16.45 -4.39 4.39
N GLY A 59 -17.46 -4.58 5.25
CA GLY A 59 -17.26 -4.88 6.67
C GLY A 59 -16.44 -6.14 6.94
N HIS A 60 -16.52 -7.15 6.07
CA HIS A 60 -15.72 -8.38 6.20
C HIS A 60 -14.24 -8.23 5.78
N TYR A 61 -13.88 -7.10 5.15
CA TYR A 61 -12.49 -6.80 4.83
C TYR A 61 -11.77 -6.09 5.98
N LEU A 62 -12.51 -5.29 6.74
CA LEU A 62 -11.96 -4.50 7.84
C LEU A 62 -11.55 -5.38 9.02
N ASN A 63 -10.44 -5.01 9.66
CA ASN A 63 -9.89 -5.75 10.79
C ASN A 63 -10.63 -5.46 12.10
N ASN A 64 -11.50 -4.44 12.13
CA ASN A 64 -12.34 -4.07 13.25
C ASN A 64 -13.56 -3.23 12.76
N ASP A 65 -14.60 -3.15 13.59
CA ASP A 65 -15.81 -2.37 13.29
C ASP A 65 -15.59 -0.84 13.43
N THR A 66 -14.46 -0.41 14.01
CA THR A 66 -14.15 1.01 14.21
C THR A 66 -13.59 1.69 12.95
N ASP A 67 -13.11 0.93 11.97
CA ASP A 67 -12.56 1.45 10.72
C ASP A 67 -13.67 1.74 9.68
N LEU A 68 -14.83 1.08 9.80
CA LEU A 68 -15.92 1.17 8.83
C LEU A 68 -16.44 2.59 8.58
N PRO A 69 -16.59 3.46 9.59
CA PRO A 69 -16.99 4.85 9.37
C PRO A 69 -15.98 5.68 8.55
N PHE A 70 -14.72 5.24 8.46
CA PHE A 70 -13.63 6.00 7.84
C PHE A 70 -13.31 5.56 6.41
N ILE A 71 -13.84 4.43 5.94
CA ILE A 71 -13.46 3.84 4.65
C ILE A 71 -13.60 4.78 3.44
N CYS A 72 -14.63 5.64 3.40
CA CYS A 72 -14.76 6.68 2.37
C CYS A 72 -13.65 7.72 2.46
N MET A 73 -13.36 8.20 3.68
CA MET A 73 -12.28 9.16 3.91
C MET A 73 -10.93 8.56 3.52
N ASP A 74 -10.68 7.29 3.86
CA ASP A 74 -9.40 6.63 3.67
C ASP A 74 -9.10 6.38 2.18
N VAL A 75 -10.07 5.89 1.41
CA VAL A 75 -9.89 5.69 -0.04
C VAL A 75 -9.75 7.03 -0.78
N LEU A 76 -10.50 8.06 -0.37
CA LEU A 76 -10.39 9.39 -0.94
C LEU A 76 -9.04 10.03 -0.58
N TYR A 77 -8.58 9.87 0.66
CA TYR A 77 -7.27 10.31 1.11
C TYR A 77 -6.15 9.63 0.32
N ALA A 78 -6.22 8.31 0.13
CA ALA A 78 -5.28 7.56 -0.69
C ALA A 78 -5.21 8.13 -2.12
N TYR A 79 -6.36 8.33 -2.78
CA TYR A 79 -6.42 8.95 -4.10
C TYR A 79 -5.79 10.35 -4.13
N VAL A 80 -6.20 11.24 -3.22
CA VAL A 80 -5.73 12.63 -3.18
C VAL A 80 -4.24 12.71 -2.84
N LEU A 81 -3.75 11.89 -1.92
CA LEU A 81 -2.34 11.81 -1.56
C LEU A 81 -1.50 11.39 -2.76
N LEU A 82 -1.88 10.31 -3.45
CA LEU A 82 -1.17 9.80 -4.62
C LEU A 82 -1.19 10.81 -5.78
N LYS A 83 -2.35 11.41 -6.05
CA LYS A 83 -2.53 12.38 -7.14
C LYS A 83 -1.89 13.73 -6.87
N SER A 84 -2.19 14.33 -5.72
CA SER A 84 -1.88 15.74 -5.44
C SER A 84 -0.64 15.89 -4.55
N GLY A 85 -0.47 14.98 -3.59
CA GLY A 85 0.70 14.96 -2.72
C GLY A 85 1.95 14.47 -3.47
N PHE A 86 1.87 13.27 -4.05
CA PHE A 86 2.98 12.63 -4.76
C PHE A 86 3.00 12.90 -6.26
N LYS A 87 1.96 13.52 -6.82
CA LYS A 87 1.91 13.90 -8.25
C LYS A 87 2.05 12.72 -9.20
N LEU A 88 1.50 11.56 -8.84
CA LEU A 88 1.43 10.42 -9.75
C LEU A 88 0.55 10.77 -10.97
N SER A 89 1.06 10.46 -12.16
CA SER A 89 0.33 10.68 -13.40
C SER A 89 -0.90 9.77 -13.45
N PRO A 90 -2.09 10.29 -13.79
CA PRO A 90 -3.28 9.46 -13.99
C PRO A 90 -3.10 8.38 -15.06
N ASP A 91 -2.25 8.65 -16.04
CA ASP A 91 -2.03 7.79 -17.22
C ASP A 91 -0.95 6.72 -16.99
N ARG A 92 -0.33 6.69 -15.81
CA ARG A 92 0.71 5.71 -15.48
C ARG A 92 0.26 4.78 -14.38
N GLU A 93 0.47 3.50 -14.61
CA GLU A 93 0.33 2.47 -13.57
C GLU A 93 1.46 2.60 -12.55
N PHE A 94 1.15 2.19 -11.32
CA PHE A 94 2.10 2.02 -10.24
C PHE A 94 1.82 0.70 -9.53
N THR A 95 2.81 0.20 -8.80
CA THR A 95 2.69 -1.08 -8.13
C THR A 95 2.39 -0.86 -6.66
N VAL A 96 1.26 -1.40 -6.18
CA VAL A 96 1.03 -1.56 -4.74
C VAL A 96 1.68 -2.86 -4.27
N VAL A 97 2.45 -2.81 -3.18
CA VAL A 97 3.27 -3.94 -2.73
C VAL A 97 3.23 -4.11 -1.22
N LYS A 98 2.77 -5.28 -0.77
CA LYS A 98 2.87 -5.75 0.61
C LYS A 98 4.14 -6.56 0.82
N GLN A 99 4.37 -7.52 -0.08
CA GLN A 99 5.51 -8.42 -0.04
C GLN A 99 6.03 -8.69 -1.45
N PHE A 100 7.32 -8.93 -1.56
CA PHE A 100 7.97 -9.39 -2.79
C PHE A 100 8.67 -10.73 -2.55
N ASP A 101 8.77 -11.55 -3.59
CA ASP A 101 9.49 -12.81 -3.53
C ASP A 101 10.99 -12.58 -3.72
N TYR A 102 11.79 -13.03 -2.76
CA TYR A 102 13.24 -13.01 -2.82
C TYR A 102 13.78 -14.39 -2.46
N LYS A 103 14.41 -15.06 -3.43
CA LYS A 103 14.99 -16.41 -3.27
C LYS A 103 13.99 -17.44 -2.68
N GLY A 104 12.75 -17.43 -3.18
CA GLY A 104 11.69 -18.34 -2.74
C GLY A 104 11.10 -18.04 -1.36
N LYS A 105 11.39 -16.87 -0.78
CA LYS A 105 10.79 -16.40 0.46
C LYS A 105 10.06 -15.07 0.23
N LYS A 106 8.91 -14.90 0.88
CA LYS A 106 8.20 -13.62 0.91
C LYS A 106 8.91 -12.67 1.87
N VAL A 107 9.18 -11.47 1.41
CA VAL A 107 9.82 -10.40 2.18
C VAL A 107 8.90 -9.19 2.19
N GLU A 108 8.67 -8.61 3.37
CA GLU A 108 7.82 -7.43 3.54
C GLU A 108 8.45 -6.20 2.88
N ALA A 109 7.64 -5.45 2.13
CA ALA A 109 8.00 -4.15 1.57
C ALA A 109 7.98 -3.07 2.66
N ALA A 110 8.93 -3.17 3.58
CA ALA A 110 9.11 -2.29 4.72
C ALA A 110 10.56 -1.82 4.85
N TRP A 111 10.77 -0.79 5.66
CA TRP A 111 12.08 -0.19 5.90
C TRP A 111 13.06 -1.10 6.63
N SER A 112 12.57 -2.15 7.31
CA SER A 112 13.37 -3.01 8.21
C SER A 112 14.51 -3.71 7.50
N LEU A 113 14.30 -4.25 6.30
CA LEU A 113 15.36 -4.87 5.51
C LEU A 113 16.44 -3.86 5.11
N GLY A 114 16.04 -2.68 4.66
CA GLY A 114 16.99 -1.61 4.30
C GLY A 114 17.83 -1.15 5.48
N ALA A 115 17.22 -1.05 6.67
CA ALA A 115 17.93 -0.75 7.91
C ALA A 115 18.97 -1.83 8.25
N ALA A 116 18.61 -3.11 8.16
CA ALA A 116 19.54 -4.21 8.40
C ALA A 116 20.71 -4.21 7.40
N ILE A 117 20.45 -3.98 6.11
CA ILE A 117 21.50 -3.86 5.08
C ILE A 117 22.43 -2.69 5.37
N ASN A 118 21.90 -1.54 5.78
CA ASN A 118 22.72 -0.37 6.10
C ASN A 118 23.58 -0.60 7.36
N THR A 119 23.08 -1.35 8.35
CA THR A 119 23.86 -1.73 9.54
C THR A 119 24.95 -2.73 9.17
N ILE A 120 24.59 -3.86 8.54
CA ILE A 120 25.54 -4.93 8.22
C ILE A 120 26.51 -4.48 7.13
N GLY A 121 26.10 -3.67 6.17
CA GLY A 121 26.99 -3.18 5.10
C GLY A 121 28.05 -2.20 5.57
N LYS A 122 27.93 -1.65 6.79
CA LYS A 122 28.92 -0.76 7.43
C LYS A 122 29.88 -1.50 8.36
N HIS A 123 29.56 -2.73 8.74
CA HIS A 123 30.38 -3.60 9.58
C HIS A 123 30.85 -4.81 8.77
N SER A 124 31.93 -5.48 9.16
CA SER A 124 32.19 -6.79 8.56
C SER A 124 31.14 -7.79 9.07
N VAL A 125 30.73 -8.77 8.25
CA VAL A 125 29.77 -9.80 8.70
C VAL A 125 30.25 -10.53 9.96
N GLY A 126 31.57 -10.66 10.16
CA GLY A 126 32.14 -11.21 11.40
C GLY A 126 31.89 -10.32 12.63
N GLU A 127 32.00 -9.01 12.48
CA GLU A 127 31.82 -8.04 13.58
C GLU A 127 30.36 -7.98 14.09
N VAL A 128 29.38 -8.33 13.26
CA VAL A 128 27.96 -8.38 13.63
C VAL A 128 27.60 -9.73 14.27
N ILE A 129 28.31 -10.80 13.93
CA ILE A 129 28.03 -12.17 14.41
C ILE A 129 28.82 -12.50 15.68
N ASP A 130 30.00 -11.89 15.87
CA ASP A 130 30.90 -12.17 17.01
C ASP A 130 30.54 -11.38 18.30
N HIS A 131 29.35 -10.77 18.38
CA HIS A 131 28.88 -10.02 19.56
C HIS A 131 27.87 -10.79 20.44
N GLU A 132 27.79 -12.12 20.31
CA GLU A 132 27.20 -13.04 21.31
C GLU A 132 28.27 -13.55 22.30
#